data_AF-A0A924EP89-F1
#
_entry.id   AF-A0A924EP89-F1
#
_cell.length_a   1.000
_cell.length_b   1.000
_cell.length_c   1.000
_cell.angle_alpha   90.00
_cell.angle_beta   90.00
_cell.angle_gamma   90.00
#
_symmetry.space_group_name_H-M   'P 1'
#
loop_
_entity.id
_entity.type
_entity.pdbx_description
1 polymer ?
#
loop_
_entity_poly.entity_id
_entity_poly.type
_entity_poly.pdbx_seq_one_letter_code
_entity_poly.pdbx_strand_id
1 'polypeptide(L)'
;MRILILLSFIVCAFTCSAQHGYSYFFDKTPTVSTGDYKLKVIDMRPYKDDIGYLKTGAFNRMTAITLADAADKLFGAHFKKDIKPGIESNKELLLVLHHLRIEDRPVLGEMGTVHFDGDFYCGEPGKLIFLSRMDSIYEVSAAMDVTQKLLEMSELAINYLVLRAVSLAPDAKSDVYLTEEQAGEKRKADKLRFPIYNTNGIFKKGIYYTVDQFLSNQPVDTPFIESPLSGGTNAHFAFYYPNKKGRMGERIDVSSYFAIYDGKQWAVAQESRAALMHYKNGEFFAAKDLTGLANNAGAMMLGGLVGTLISSGRAGHGLYDTKFDPLTKEFMPFKRLQ
;
A
#
# COMPACT_ATOMS: atom_id res chain seq x y z
N MET A 1 -13.19 15.30 -53.64
CA MET A 1 -12.65 16.24 -52.62
C MET A 1 -13.57 16.48 -51.41
N ARG A 2 -14.91 16.47 -51.55
CA ARG A 2 -15.84 16.70 -50.41
C ARG A 2 -15.98 15.52 -49.43
N ILE A 3 -15.72 14.28 -49.84
CA ILE A 3 -15.81 13.08 -48.98
C ILE A 3 -14.62 12.96 -48.01
N LEU A 4 -13.43 13.47 -48.37
CA LEU A 4 -12.24 13.43 -47.51
C LEU A 4 -12.33 14.38 -46.31
N ILE A 5 -13.09 15.47 -46.43
CA ILE A 5 -13.30 16.45 -45.34
C ILE A 5 -14.31 15.93 -44.31
N LEU A 6 -15.24 15.07 -44.72
CA LEU A 6 -16.19 14.46 -43.78
C LEU A 6 -15.54 13.37 -42.92
N LEU A 7 -14.58 12.61 -43.48
CA LEU A 7 -13.84 11.59 -42.74
C LEU A 7 -12.88 12.19 -41.70
N SER A 8 -12.26 13.35 -41.98
CA SER A 8 -11.37 14.02 -41.02
C SER A 8 -12.11 14.57 -39.80
N PHE A 9 -13.38 15.00 -39.95
CA PHE A 9 -14.20 15.44 -38.83
C PHE A 9 -14.66 14.27 -37.94
N ILE A 10 -14.93 13.10 -38.51
CA ILE A 10 -15.28 11.90 -37.74
C ILE A 10 -14.04 11.43 -36.93
N VAL A 11 -12.84 11.44 -37.51
CA VAL A 11 -11.60 11.05 -36.81
C VAL A 11 -11.23 12.05 -35.70
N CYS A 12 -11.47 13.35 -35.87
CA CYS A 12 -11.26 14.34 -34.80
C CYS A 12 -12.35 14.30 -33.70
N ALA A 13 -13.58 13.90 -34.01
CA ALA A 13 -14.63 13.74 -33.01
C ALA A 13 -14.37 12.55 -32.06
N PHE A 14 -13.64 11.52 -32.52
CA PHE A 14 -13.24 10.40 -31.65
C PHE A 14 -12.00 10.67 -30.80
N THR A 15 -11.17 11.67 -31.13
CA THR A 15 -9.96 12.00 -30.35
C THR A 15 -10.19 13.05 -29.26
N CYS A 16 -11.36 13.68 -29.21
CA CYS A 16 -11.72 14.68 -28.20
C CYS A 16 -12.90 14.25 -27.29
N SER A 17 -13.12 12.94 -27.13
CA SER A 17 -13.88 12.45 -25.97
C SER A 17 -12.99 12.60 -24.75
N ALA A 18 -13.13 13.74 -24.05
CA ALA A 18 -12.60 13.95 -22.72
C ALA A 18 -12.76 12.65 -21.93
N GLN A 19 -11.65 12.11 -21.42
CA GLN A 19 -11.70 11.00 -20.48
C GLN A 19 -12.43 11.50 -19.24
N HIS A 20 -13.75 11.31 -19.20
CA HIS A 20 -14.54 11.52 -18.00
C HIS A 20 -14.00 10.53 -16.97
N GLY A 21 -13.22 11.03 -16.01
CA GLY A 21 -12.84 10.26 -14.84
C GLY A 21 -14.08 9.85 -14.05
N TYR A 22 -13.96 8.78 -13.27
CA TYR A 22 -14.99 8.39 -12.33
C TYR A 22 -14.77 9.15 -11.02
N SER A 23 -15.69 10.02 -10.64
CA SER A 23 -15.67 10.66 -9.33
C SER A 23 -16.17 9.69 -8.27
N TYR A 24 -15.32 9.36 -7.31
CA TYR A 24 -15.62 8.50 -6.17
C TYR A 24 -16.30 9.29 -5.06
N PHE A 25 -17.43 8.76 -4.60
CA PHE A 25 -18.24 9.27 -3.51
C PHE A 25 -18.42 8.17 -2.46
N PHE A 26 -18.66 8.57 -1.22
CA PHE A 26 -19.25 7.69 -0.21
C PHE A 26 -20.77 7.75 -0.36
N ASP A 27 -21.32 6.81 -1.14
CA ASP A 27 -22.74 6.81 -1.53
C ASP A 27 -23.61 6.02 -0.55
N LYS A 28 -23.05 4.98 0.11
CA LYS A 28 -23.78 4.16 1.06
C LYS A 28 -23.36 4.53 2.47
N THR A 29 -24.20 5.25 3.20
CA THR A 29 -24.05 5.37 4.66
C THR A 29 -24.39 4.04 5.34
N PRO A 30 -23.43 3.21 5.81
CA PRO A 30 -23.66 2.59 7.10
C PRO A 30 -23.61 3.73 8.13
N THR A 31 -24.64 3.85 8.96
CA THR A 31 -24.64 4.77 10.10
C THR A 31 -23.54 4.31 11.05
N VAL A 32 -22.40 4.99 11.00
CA VAL A 32 -21.18 4.61 11.70
C VAL A 32 -20.80 5.76 12.61
N SER A 33 -21.20 5.65 13.88
CA SER A 33 -20.86 6.65 14.88
C SER A 33 -19.40 6.48 15.29
N THR A 34 -18.59 7.52 15.10
CA THR A 34 -17.25 7.65 15.69
C THR A 34 -17.31 7.89 17.21
N GLY A 35 -18.48 7.74 17.83
CA GLY A 35 -18.73 8.07 19.23
C GLY A 35 -18.57 9.57 19.45
N ASP A 36 -17.66 9.92 20.35
CA ASP A 36 -17.35 11.30 20.72
C ASP A 36 -16.22 11.90 19.89
N TYR A 37 -15.68 11.20 18.88
CA TYR A 37 -14.55 11.74 18.12
C TYR A 37 -14.99 12.52 16.87
N LYS A 38 -14.43 13.72 16.69
CA LYS A 38 -14.45 14.42 15.41
C LYS A 38 -13.32 13.88 14.53
N LEU A 39 -13.65 13.31 13.37
CA LEU A 39 -12.63 12.88 12.41
C LEU A 39 -12.00 14.10 11.72
N LYS A 40 -10.67 14.14 11.72
CA LYS A 40 -9.83 15.02 10.91
C LYS A 40 -8.91 14.18 10.05
N VAL A 41 -8.64 14.63 8.83
CA VAL A 41 -7.75 13.91 7.89
C VAL A 41 -6.65 14.82 7.41
N ILE A 42 -5.41 14.32 7.43
CA ILE A 42 -4.26 14.90 6.73
C ILE A 42 -3.96 14.00 5.53
N ASP A 43 -4.12 14.54 4.32
CA ASP A 43 -3.85 13.81 3.09
C ASP A 43 -2.38 13.96 2.66
N MET A 44 -1.59 12.93 2.97
CA MET A 44 -0.16 12.81 2.65
C MET A 44 0.09 11.96 1.40
N ARG A 45 -0.95 11.61 0.64
CA ARG A 45 -0.78 10.85 -0.60
C ARG A 45 0.04 11.66 -1.60
N PRO A 46 1.00 11.05 -2.33
CA PRO A 46 1.80 11.75 -3.33
C PRO A 46 0.99 12.18 -4.56
N TYR A 47 -0.08 11.45 -4.88
CA TYR A 47 -0.98 11.73 -6.00
C TYR A 47 -2.40 11.88 -5.44
N LYS A 48 -2.84 13.13 -5.24
CA LYS A 48 -4.13 13.41 -4.58
C LYS A 48 -5.33 13.18 -5.49
N ASP A 49 -5.13 13.40 -6.79
CA ASP A 49 -6.17 13.34 -7.82
C ASP A 49 -6.40 11.93 -8.37
N ASP A 50 -5.46 11.00 -8.18
CA ASP A 50 -5.53 9.63 -8.69
C ASP A 50 -5.62 8.64 -7.52
N ILE A 51 -6.75 7.96 -7.41
CA ILE A 51 -6.96 6.89 -6.44
C ILE A 51 -7.09 5.52 -7.10
N GLY A 52 -6.66 5.39 -8.37
CA GLY A 52 -6.69 4.15 -9.13
C GLY A 52 -7.59 4.24 -10.35
N TYR A 53 -8.19 3.11 -10.75
CA TYR A 53 -8.92 3.02 -12.01
C TYR A 53 -9.99 1.93 -12.00
N LEU A 54 -11.02 2.14 -12.83
CA LEU A 54 -12.04 1.16 -13.18
C LEU A 54 -11.86 0.71 -14.63
N LYS A 55 -12.34 -0.49 -14.98
CA LYS A 55 -12.43 -0.97 -16.36
C LYS A 55 -13.89 -1.00 -16.79
N THR A 56 -14.35 0.10 -17.36
CA THR A 56 -15.77 0.33 -17.66
C THR A 56 -16.07 0.27 -19.16
N GLY A 57 -17.30 -0.13 -19.50
CA GLY A 57 -17.84 -0.07 -20.86
C GLY A 57 -17.35 -1.17 -21.79
N ALA A 58 -17.71 -1.05 -23.07
CA ALA A 58 -17.25 -1.98 -24.11
C ALA A 58 -15.71 -1.94 -24.20
N PHE A 59 -15.08 -3.12 -24.31
CA PHE A 59 -13.63 -3.30 -24.38
C PHE A 59 -12.84 -2.99 -23.09
N ASN A 60 -13.49 -2.92 -21.91
CA ASN A 60 -12.81 -2.74 -20.62
C ASN A 60 -11.90 -1.49 -20.59
N ARG A 61 -12.39 -0.35 -21.08
CA ARG A 61 -11.62 0.89 -21.12
C ARG A 61 -11.24 1.32 -19.70
N MET A 62 -9.96 1.63 -19.49
CA MET A 62 -9.49 2.16 -18.22
C MET A 62 -9.99 3.59 -18.01
N THR A 63 -10.64 3.80 -16.87
CA THR A 63 -11.17 5.08 -16.40
C THR A 63 -10.52 5.39 -15.07
N ALA A 64 -9.80 6.51 -14.96
CA ALA A 64 -9.19 6.92 -13.69
C ALA A 64 -10.27 7.23 -12.66
N ILE A 65 -10.00 6.90 -11.40
CA ILE A 65 -10.85 7.24 -10.26
C ILE A 65 -10.23 8.45 -9.56
N THR A 66 -11.05 9.47 -9.30
CA THR A 66 -10.66 10.65 -8.52
C THR A 66 -11.60 10.78 -7.33
N LEU A 67 -11.16 11.38 -6.23
CA LEU A 67 -12.11 11.75 -5.17
C LEU A 67 -13.03 12.88 -5.67
N ALA A 68 -14.29 12.87 -5.24
CA ALA A 68 -15.24 13.92 -5.60
C ALA A 68 -14.97 15.28 -4.91
N ASP A 69 -14.26 15.26 -3.79
CA ASP A 69 -13.76 16.44 -3.08
C ASP A 69 -12.40 16.09 -2.44
N ALA A 70 -11.72 17.07 -1.86
CA ALA A 70 -10.51 16.83 -1.07
C ALA A 70 -10.78 15.79 0.04
N ALA A 71 -9.81 14.91 0.30
CA ALA A 71 -9.99 13.78 1.21
C ALA A 71 -10.46 14.19 2.61
N ASP A 72 -9.97 15.32 3.13
CA ASP A 72 -10.39 15.87 4.42
C ASP A 72 -11.86 16.28 4.46
N LYS A 73 -12.37 16.86 3.38
CA LYS A 73 -13.78 17.22 3.26
C LYS A 73 -14.65 16.00 3.03
N LEU A 74 -14.23 15.09 2.16
CA LEU A 74 -15.01 13.90 1.81
C LEU A 74 -15.17 12.98 3.03
N PHE A 75 -14.07 12.59 3.67
CA PHE A 75 -14.10 11.77 4.88
C PHE A 75 -14.75 12.54 6.04
N GLY A 76 -14.40 13.82 6.21
CA GLY A 76 -15.01 14.65 7.24
C GLY A 76 -16.53 14.74 7.10
N ALA A 77 -17.07 14.91 5.89
CA ALA A 77 -18.51 14.95 5.64
C ALA A 77 -19.18 13.58 5.84
N HIS A 78 -18.51 12.50 5.44
CA HIS A 78 -19.00 11.14 5.62
C HIS A 78 -19.18 10.79 7.10
N PHE A 79 -18.16 11.04 7.93
CA PHE A 79 -18.20 10.70 9.35
C PHE A 79 -18.83 11.77 10.26
N LYS A 80 -19.04 13.01 9.79
CA LYS A 80 -19.78 14.05 10.54
C LYS A 80 -21.27 13.75 10.70
N LYS A 81 -21.89 13.03 9.76
CA LYS A 81 -23.33 12.77 9.75
C LYS A 81 -23.81 11.96 10.96
N ASP A 82 -22.88 11.32 11.70
CA ASP A 82 -23.18 10.35 12.75
C ASP A 82 -22.65 10.74 14.15
N ILE A 83 -22.21 11.99 14.35
CA ILE A 83 -22.00 12.56 15.69
C ILE A 83 -23.37 12.86 16.29
N LYS A 84 -23.68 12.30 17.47
CA LYS A 84 -24.94 12.58 18.15
C LYS A 84 -25.10 14.09 18.36
N PRO A 85 -26.20 14.72 17.90
CA PRO A 85 -26.46 16.14 18.15
C PRO A 85 -26.41 16.41 19.66
N GLY A 86 -25.57 17.37 20.08
CA GLY A 86 -25.43 17.77 21.49
C GLY A 86 -24.20 17.24 22.23
N ILE A 87 -23.35 16.44 21.60
CA ILE A 87 -22.02 16.10 22.16
C ILE A 87 -20.98 17.08 21.58
N GLU A 88 -20.70 18.16 22.31
CA GLU A 88 -19.50 18.97 22.09
C GLU A 88 -18.29 18.23 22.68
N SER A 89 -17.80 17.23 21.96
CA SER A 89 -16.56 16.59 22.34
C SER A 89 -15.37 17.37 21.78
N ASN A 90 -14.42 17.67 22.65
CA ASN A 90 -13.12 18.22 22.28
C ASN A 90 -12.15 17.15 21.73
N LYS A 91 -12.59 15.89 21.63
CA LYS A 91 -11.76 14.77 21.18
C LYS A 91 -11.73 14.70 19.66
N GLU A 92 -10.52 14.60 19.14
CA GLU A 92 -10.24 14.40 17.72
C GLU A 92 -9.74 12.98 17.48
N LEU A 93 -10.21 12.38 16.38
CA LEU A 93 -9.56 11.25 15.74
C LEU A 93 -8.87 11.82 14.50
N LEU A 94 -7.55 11.77 14.46
CA LEU A 94 -6.76 12.20 13.31
C LEU A 94 -6.37 10.98 12.48
N LEU A 95 -6.73 10.99 11.20
CA LEU A 95 -6.22 10.08 10.18
C LEU A 95 -5.15 10.80 9.34
N VAL A 96 -3.92 10.29 9.36
CA VAL A 96 -2.90 10.67 8.38
C VAL A 96 -2.93 9.63 7.26
N LEU A 97 -3.49 10.03 6.10
CA LEU A 97 -3.69 9.15 4.95
C LEU A 97 -2.45 9.14 4.06
N HIS A 98 -1.80 7.99 3.92
CA HIS A 98 -0.58 7.81 3.12
C HIS A 98 -0.86 7.15 1.76
N HIS A 99 -1.83 6.24 1.71
CA HIS A 99 -2.24 5.58 0.47
C HIS A 99 -3.74 5.28 0.46
N LEU A 100 -4.38 5.54 -0.67
CA LEU A 100 -5.73 5.07 -0.98
C LEU A 100 -5.76 4.73 -2.46
N ARG A 101 -5.97 3.46 -2.79
CA ARG A 101 -5.97 2.98 -4.17
C ARG A 101 -7.05 1.93 -4.40
N ILE A 102 -7.83 2.08 -5.45
CA ILE A 102 -8.93 1.23 -5.88
C ILE A 102 -8.65 0.82 -7.33
N GLU A 103 -8.38 -0.45 -7.57
CA GLU A 103 -8.01 -0.94 -8.92
C GLU A 103 -8.95 -2.06 -9.35
N ASP A 104 -9.56 -1.90 -10.52
CA ASP A 104 -10.40 -2.89 -11.17
C ASP A 104 -9.60 -3.74 -12.16
N ARG A 105 -9.59 -5.06 -11.95
CA ARG A 105 -8.80 -6.07 -12.69
C ARG A 105 -7.34 -5.64 -12.79
N PRO A 106 -6.62 -5.48 -11.66
CA PRO A 106 -5.18 -5.20 -11.68
C PRO A 106 -4.39 -6.33 -12.34
N VAL A 107 -4.96 -7.54 -12.34
CA VAL A 107 -4.45 -8.74 -13.02
C VAL A 107 -5.55 -9.31 -13.93
N LEU A 108 -5.22 -10.31 -14.76
CA LEU A 108 -6.20 -10.97 -15.63
C LEU A 108 -7.29 -11.64 -14.77
N GLY A 109 -8.56 -11.33 -15.06
CA GLY A 109 -9.73 -11.89 -14.37
C GLY A 109 -10.64 -10.82 -13.75
N GLU A 110 -11.75 -11.28 -13.18
CA GLU A 110 -12.77 -10.44 -12.53
C GLU A 110 -12.44 -10.21 -11.05
N MET A 111 -11.34 -9.52 -10.80
CA MET A 111 -10.85 -9.22 -9.44
C MET A 111 -10.58 -7.73 -9.29
N GLY A 112 -10.92 -7.14 -8.16
CA GLY A 112 -10.58 -5.76 -7.81
C GLY A 112 -9.82 -5.71 -6.49
N THR A 113 -9.05 -4.66 -6.28
CA THR A 113 -8.27 -4.46 -5.05
C THR A 113 -8.50 -3.07 -4.47
N VAL A 114 -8.59 -2.99 -3.14
CA VAL A 114 -8.60 -1.74 -2.38
C VAL A 114 -7.42 -1.75 -1.43
N HIS A 115 -6.50 -0.81 -1.60
CA HIS A 115 -5.38 -0.60 -0.70
C HIS A 115 -5.60 0.69 0.09
N PHE A 116 -5.60 0.56 1.42
CA PHE A 116 -5.62 1.67 2.36
C PHE A 116 -4.38 1.60 3.25
N ASP A 117 -3.67 2.72 3.37
CA ASP A 117 -2.53 2.89 4.28
C ASP A 117 -2.67 4.23 5.02
N GLY A 118 -2.83 4.16 6.34
CA GLY A 118 -3.01 5.33 7.19
C GLY A 118 -2.49 5.13 8.61
N ASP A 119 -2.15 6.23 9.27
CA ASP A 119 -1.87 6.25 10.70
C ASP A 119 -3.02 6.96 11.43
N PHE A 120 -3.49 6.35 12.51
CA PHE A 120 -4.54 6.92 13.36
C PHE A 120 -3.96 7.44 14.67
N TYR A 121 -4.47 8.59 15.08
CA TYR A 121 -4.16 9.22 16.35
C TYR A 121 -5.44 9.69 17.02
N CYS A 122 -5.47 9.77 18.35
CA CYS A 122 -6.57 10.39 19.07
C CYS A 122 -6.07 11.34 20.14
N GLY A 123 -6.90 12.30 20.53
CA GLY A 123 -6.62 13.17 21.65
C GLY A 123 -7.34 14.50 21.52
N GLU A 124 -6.75 15.53 22.10
CA GLU A 124 -7.20 16.92 21.94
C GLU A 124 -6.36 17.60 20.86
N PRO A 125 -6.84 18.70 20.25
CA PRO A 125 -6.03 19.49 19.32
C PRO A 125 -4.67 19.85 19.93
N GLY A 126 -3.59 19.48 19.24
CA GLY A 126 -2.21 19.71 19.69
C GLY A 126 -1.67 18.70 20.73
N LYS A 127 -2.49 17.75 21.17
CA LYS A 127 -2.10 16.65 22.09
C LYS A 127 -2.63 15.32 21.58
N LEU A 128 -2.06 14.86 20.48
CA LEU A 128 -2.45 13.62 19.83
C LEU A 128 -1.54 12.47 20.27
N ILE A 129 -2.15 11.31 20.52
CA ILE A 129 -1.46 10.05 20.82
C ILE A 129 -1.65 9.11 19.64
N PHE A 130 -0.58 8.43 19.22
CA PHE A 130 -0.66 7.41 18.18
C PHE A 130 -1.48 6.21 18.66
N LEU A 131 -2.49 5.82 17.87
CA LEU A 131 -3.31 4.65 18.13
C LEU A 131 -2.76 3.43 17.41
N SER A 132 -2.69 3.50 16.09
CA SER A 132 -2.24 2.38 15.25
C SER A 132 -1.94 2.83 13.83
N ARG A 133 -1.06 2.07 13.19
CA ARG A 133 -0.93 2.03 11.74
C ARG A 133 -1.95 1.03 11.19
N MET A 134 -2.59 1.35 10.08
CA MET A 134 -3.45 0.45 9.33
C MET A 134 -3.03 0.46 7.88
N ASP A 135 -2.39 -0.63 7.45
CA ASP A 135 -1.94 -0.88 6.07
C ASP A 135 -2.59 -2.19 5.64
N SER A 136 -3.48 -2.14 4.64
CA SER A 136 -4.31 -3.29 4.27
C SER A 136 -4.71 -3.25 2.80
N ILE A 137 -4.60 -4.42 2.15
CA ILE A 137 -5.15 -4.67 0.82
C ILE A 137 -6.33 -5.64 0.95
N TYR A 138 -7.49 -5.18 0.48
CA TYR A 138 -8.71 -5.96 0.36
C TYR A 138 -8.91 -6.39 -1.08
N GLU A 139 -9.33 -7.63 -1.25
CA GLU A 139 -9.57 -8.19 -2.58
C GLU A 139 -11.02 -8.61 -2.74
N VAL A 140 -11.56 -8.29 -3.90
CA VAL A 140 -12.90 -8.67 -4.27
C VAL A 140 -12.87 -9.39 -5.61
N SER A 141 -13.65 -10.46 -5.73
CA SER A 141 -13.86 -11.15 -6.99
C SER A 141 -15.35 -11.29 -7.29
N ALA A 142 -15.68 -11.32 -8.57
CA ALA A 142 -17.05 -11.52 -9.05
C ALA A 142 -17.05 -12.43 -10.29
N ALA A 143 -18.21 -12.97 -10.66
CA ALA A 143 -18.31 -13.88 -11.80
C ALA A 143 -18.36 -13.16 -13.16
N MET A 144 -18.77 -11.89 -13.21
CA MET A 144 -19.01 -11.16 -14.46
C MET A 144 -18.42 -9.75 -14.45
N ASP A 145 -18.71 -8.98 -13.40
CA ASP A 145 -18.20 -7.62 -13.24
C ASP A 145 -17.96 -7.36 -11.76
N VAL A 146 -16.76 -6.86 -11.45
CA VAL A 146 -16.32 -6.56 -10.10
C VAL A 146 -16.44 -5.07 -9.76
N THR A 147 -16.72 -4.19 -10.74
CA THR A 147 -16.73 -2.73 -10.59
C THR A 147 -17.59 -2.25 -9.42
N GLN A 148 -18.89 -2.56 -9.44
CA GLN A 148 -19.80 -2.11 -8.39
C GLN A 148 -19.41 -2.69 -7.02
N LYS A 149 -19.08 -3.98 -6.98
CA LYS A 149 -18.71 -4.67 -5.75
C LYS A 149 -17.41 -4.12 -5.15
N LEU A 150 -16.47 -3.69 -6.00
CA LEU A 150 -15.22 -3.05 -5.60
C LEU A 150 -15.47 -1.69 -4.95
N LEU A 151 -16.35 -0.87 -5.52
CA LEU A 151 -16.70 0.44 -4.95
C LEU A 151 -17.43 0.29 -3.60
N GLU A 152 -18.33 -0.69 -3.49
CA GLU A 152 -18.99 -1.00 -2.23
C GLU A 152 -18.01 -1.54 -1.17
N MET A 153 -17.08 -2.39 -1.58
CA MET A 153 -16.05 -2.93 -0.68
C MET A 153 -15.08 -1.84 -0.21
N SER A 154 -14.72 -0.87 -1.06
CA SER A 154 -13.79 0.19 -0.65
C SER A 154 -14.39 1.08 0.44
N GLU A 155 -15.67 1.43 0.32
CA GLU A 155 -16.39 2.18 1.34
C GLU A 155 -16.50 1.38 2.64
N LEU A 156 -16.88 0.10 2.56
CA LEU A 156 -16.95 -0.78 3.73
C LEU A 156 -15.60 -0.95 4.44
N ALA A 157 -14.52 -1.15 3.68
CA ALA A 157 -13.17 -1.30 4.21
C ALA A 157 -12.72 -0.04 4.95
N ILE A 158 -12.93 1.14 4.35
CA ILE A 158 -12.59 2.42 4.97
C ILE A 158 -13.38 2.64 6.26
N ASN A 159 -14.70 2.40 6.23
CA ASN A 159 -15.57 2.51 7.41
C ASN A 159 -15.11 1.60 8.55
N TYR A 160 -14.77 0.35 8.23
CA TYR A 160 -14.27 -0.60 9.21
C TYR A 160 -12.96 -0.16 9.85
N LEU A 161 -11.99 0.33 9.05
CA LEU A 161 -10.70 0.79 9.57
C LEU A 161 -10.86 1.99 10.50
N VAL A 162 -11.71 2.95 10.13
CA VAL A 162 -12.02 4.10 11.00
C VAL A 162 -12.71 3.66 12.29
N LEU A 163 -13.70 2.77 12.22
CA LEU A 163 -14.37 2.21 13.41
C LEU A 163 -13.43 1.47 14.33
N ARG A 164 -12.54 0.67 13.75
CA ARG A 164 -11.52 -0.03 14.50
C ARG A 164 -10.62 0.97 15.22
N ALA A 165 -10.22 2.06 14.56
CA ALA A 165 -9.38 3.06 15.21
C ALA A 165 -10.08 3.66 16.44
N VAL A 166 -11.37 3.96 16.34
CA VAL A 166 -12.19 4.49 17.46
C VAL A 166 -12.27 3.49 18.63
N SER A 167 -12.26 2.18 18.36
CA SER A 167 -12.35 1.14 19.40
C SER A 167 -11.01 0.81 20.06
N LEU A 168 -9.90 1.30 19.52
CA LEU A 168 -8.59 1.11 20.12
C LEU A 168 -8.42 2.03 21.34
N ALA A 169 -7.91 1.47 22.43
CA ALA A 169 -7.37 2.27 23.51
C ALA A 169 -6.01 2.86 23.07
N PRO A 170 -5.66 4.07 23.52
CA PRO A 170 -4.30 4.59 23.37
C PRO A 170 -3.29 3.59 23.93
N ASP A 171 -2.14 3.43 23.26
CA ASP A 171 -1.06 2.62 23.80
C ASP A 171 -0.63 3.23 25.14
N ALA A 172 -0.81 2.47 26.23
CA ALA A 172 -0.49 2.90 27.59
C ALA A 172 1.00 3.26 27.78
N LYS A 173 1.86 2.96 26.79
CA LYS A 173 3.28 3.33 26.78
C LYS A 173 3.59 4.63 26.02
N SER A 174 2.62 5.24 25.35
CA SER A 174 2.84 6.46 24.56
C SER A 174 2.65 7.72 25.43
N ASP A 175 3.68 8.07 26.20
CA ASP A 175 3.74 9.36 26.92
C ASP A 175 4.04 10.56 25.99
N VAL A 176 4.24 10.31 24.69
CA VAL A 176 4.59 11.34 23.70
C VAL A 176 3.33 11.86 23.03
N TYR A 177 2.95 13.09 23.37
CA TYR A 177 1.95 13.85 22.65
C TYR A 177 2.54 14.48 21.39
N LEU A 178 1.78 14.44 20.31
CA LEU A 178 2.13 14.99 19.00
C LEU A 178 1.19 16.12 18.62
N THR A 179 1.72 17.13 17.94
CA THR A 179 0.91 18.05 17.13
C THR A 179 0.47 17.37 15.83
N GLU A 180 -0.49 17.96 15.12
CA GLU A 180 -0.91 17.48 13.79
C GLU A 180 0.24 17.44 12.77
N GLU A 181 1.09 18.46 12.78
CA GLU A 181 2.28 18.53 11.92
C GLU A 181 3.24 17.39 12.23
N GLN A 182 3.50 17.14 13.52
CA GLN A 182 4.35 16.02 13.97
C GLN A 182 3.73 14.66 13.62
N ALA A 183 2.41 14.51 13.74
CA ALA A 183 1.71 13.31 13.31
C ALA A 183 1.83 13.06 11.80
N GLY A 184 1.74 14.12 10.99
CA GLY A 184 1.94 14.06 9.53
C GLY A 184 3.36 13.63 9.15
N GLU A 185 4.38 14.14 9.84
CA GLU A 185 5.79 13.83 9.56
C GLU A 185 6.30 12.57 10.28
N LYS A 186 5.50 11.94 11.14
CA LYS A 186 5.94 10.85 12.03
C LYS A 186 6.63 9.72 11.27
N ARG A 187 6.05 9.21 10.18
CA ARG A 187 6.65 8.09 9.40
C ARG A 187 8.01 8.44 8.85
N LYS A 188 8.18 9.66 8.36
CA LYS A 188 9.46 10.14 7.84
C LYS A 188 10.46 10.23 8.99
N ALA A 189 10.09 10.83 10.11
CA ALA A 189 10.94 10.90 11.30
C ALA A 189 11.35 9.51 11.81
N ASP A 190 10.42 8.56 11.86
CA ASP A 190 10.69 7.17 12.24
C ASP A 190 11.70 6.49 11.31
N LYS A 191 11.56 6.69 9.98
CA LYS A 191 12.49 6.12 8.98
C LYS A 191 13.88 6.71 9.05
N LEU A 192 13.99 8.02 9.29
CA LEU A 192 15.28 8.72 9.41
C LEU A 192 16.12 8.22 10.59
N ARG A 193 15.59 7.36 11.47
CA ARG A 193 16.36 6.68 12.52
C ARG A 193 17.25 5.55 11.96
N PHE A 194 16.97 5.06 10.75
CA PHE A 194 17.69 3.96 10.13
C PHE A 194 18.69 4.48 9.09
N PRO A 195 20.01 4.23 9.27
CA PRO A 195 21.04 4.73 8.37
C PRO A 195 20.79 4.45 6.89
N ILE A 196 20.19 3.32 6.52
CA ILE A 196 19.92 2.94 5.13
C ILE A 196 19.05 3.97 4.37
N TYR A 197 18.18 4.71 5.07
CA TYR A 197 17.33 5.75 4.49
C TYR A 197 17.99 7.13 4.46
N ASN A 198 19.17 7.29 5.06
CA ASN A 198 19.92 8.55 5.17
C ASN A 198 21.17 8.59 4.27
N THR A 199 21.31 7.63 3.36
CA THR A 199 22.54 7.44 2.56
C THR A 199 22.61 8.30 1.30
N ASN A 200 21.59 9.10 1.00
CA ASN A 200 21.42 9.79 -0.29
C ASN A 200 21.53 8.82 -1.50
N GLY A 201 21.11 7.56 -1.33
CA GLY A 201 21.18 6.53 -2.36
C GLY A 201 22.56 5.86 -2.51
N ILE A 202 23.52 6.18 -1.65
CA ILE A 202 24.86 5.58 -1.64
C ILE A 202 24.85 4.35 -0.72
N PHE A 203 24.47 3.20 -1.27
CA PHE A 203 24.39 1.94 -0.54
C PHE A 203 25.73 1.21 -0.53
N LYS A 204 26.07 0.57 0.59
CA LYS A 204 27.30 -0.25 0.65
C LYS A 204 27.07 -1.57 -0.08
N LYS A 205 28.00 -1.91 -0.98
CA LYS A 205 28.04 -3.21 -1.63
C LYS A 205 28.30 -4.31 -0.59
N GLY A 206 27.63 -5.45 -0.71
CA GLY A 206 27.89 -6.63 0.12
C GLY A 206 26.63 -7.42 0.43
N ILE A 207 26.78 -8.40 1.33
CA ILE A 207 25.71 -9.29 1.78
C ILE A 207 25.25 -8.85 3.16
N TYR A 208 23.95 -8.61 3.31
CA TYR A 208 23.30 -8.27 4.55
C TYR A 208 22.60 -9.52 5.08
N TYR A 209 23.21 -10.20 6.06
CA TYR A 209 22.65 -11.44 6.59
C TYR A 209 21.43 -11.24 7.47
N THR A 210 21.29 -10.04 8.06
CA THR A 210 20.19 -9.70 8.95
C THR A 210 19.51 -8.41 8.52
N VAL A 211 18.25 -8.24 8.94
CA VAL A 211 17.51 -6.99 8.75
C VAL A 211 18.25 -5.81 9.40
N ASP A 212 18.86 -6.02 10.57
CA ASP A 212 19.55 -4.94 11.30
C ASP A 212 20.84 -4.51 10.60
N GLN A 213 21.58 -5.43 9.98
CA GLN A 213 22.70 -5.11 9.10
C GLN A 213 22.22 -4.26 7.91
N PHE A 214 21.09 -4.63 7.30
CA PHE A 214 20.50 -3.86 6.20
C PHE A 214 20.10 -2.46 6.66
N LEU A 215 19.33 -2.34 7.73
CA LEU A 215 18.86 -1.06 8.27
C LEU A 215 20.01 -0.12 8.68
N SER A 216 21.10 -0.69 9.19
CA SER A 216 22.31 0.05 9.55
C SER A 216 23.27 0.32 8.39
N ASN A 217 22.98 -0.17 7.18
CA ASN A 217 23.86 -0.10 6.00
C ASN A 217 25.27 -0.64 6.32
N GLN A 218 25.33 -1.79 7.00
CA GLN A 218 26.55 -2.51 7.39
C GLN A 218 26.52 -3.94 6.82
N PRO A 219 26.82 -4.12 5.52
CA PRO A 219 26.93 -5.45 4.96
C PRO A 219 28.19 -6.15 5.46
N VAL A 220 28.21 -7.47 5.31
CA VAL A 220 29.45 -8.23 5.32
C VAL A 220 30.09 -8.09 3.94
N ASP A 221 31.33 -7.58 3.92
CA ASP A 221 32.10 -7.41 2.70
C ASP A 221 32.69 -8.76 2.28
N THR A 222 31.93 -9.46 1.43
CA THR A 222 32.40 -10.66 0.75
C THR A 222 32.22 -10.46 -0.74
N PRO A 223 33.23 -10.78 -1.57
CA PRO A 223 33.02 -10.81 -3.00
C PRO A 223 31.96 -11.88 -3.31
N PHE A 224 31.05 -11.57 -4.21
CA PHE A 224 30.04 -12.50 -4.70
C PHE A 224 29.86 -12.32 -6.20
N ILE A 225 29.40 -13.38 -6.84
CA ILE A 225 29.09 -13.44 -8.27
C ILE A 225 27.59 -13.64 -8.40
N GLU A 226 26.95 -12.75 -9.14
CA GLU A 226 25.56 -12.89 -9.55
C GLU A 226 25.47 -13.77 -10.79
N SER A 227 24.50 -14.68 -10.80
CA SER A 227 24.09 -15.43 -11.98
C SER A 227 22.59 -15.26 -12.18
N PRO A 228 22.14 -14.74 -13.33
CA PRO A 228 20.71 -14.73 -13.65
C PRO A 228 20.21 -16.18 -13.77
N LEU A 229 19.01 -16.44 -13.24
CA LEU A 229 18.29 -17.68 -13.47
C LEU A 229 17.38 -17.50 -14.69
N SER A 230 17.59 -18.30 -15.73
CA SER A 230 16.72 -18.28 -16.92
C SER A 230 15.33 -18.82 -16.57
N GLY A 231 14.31 -17.95 -16.51
CA GLY A 231 12.91 -18.39 -16.41
C GLY A 231 11.93 -17.29 -15.99
N GLY A 232 11.07 -16.87 -16.93
CA GLY A 232 9.84 -16.11 -16.65
C GLY A 232 9.98 -14.59 -16.58
N THR A 233 8.84 -13.92 -16.40
CA THR A 233 8.68 -12.44 -16.40
C THR A 233 9.25 -11.74 -15.15
N ASN A 234 9.65 -12.50 -14.13
CA ASN A 234 10.29 -11.99 -12.92
C ASN A 234 11.76 -12.43 -12.93
N ALA A 235 12.69 -11.47 -13.04
CA ALA A 235 14.12 -11.77 -13.01
C ALA A 235 14.51 -12.32 -11.64
N HIS A 236 14.87 -13.60 -11.60
CA HIS A 236 15.38 -14.26 -10.41
C HIS A 236 16.88 -14.46 -10.53
N PHE A 237 17.57 -14.38 -9.39
CA PHE A 237 19.02 -14.48 -9.34
C PHE A 237 19.46 -15.57 -8.36
N ALA A 238 20.61 -16.16 -8.66
CA ALA A 238 21.39 -16.94 -7.71
C ALA A 238 22.73 -16.22 -7.49
N PHE A 239 23.19 -16.23 -6.25
CA PHE A 239 24.45 -15.62 -5.86
C PHE A 239 25.43 -16.70 -5.41
N TYR A 240 26.72 -16.51 -5.70
CA TYR A 240 27.79 -17.46 -5.40
C TYR A 240 28.98 -16.76 -4.78
N TYR A 241 29.65 -17.41 -3.84
CA TYR A 241 31.00 -17.02 -3.45
C TYR A 241 31.97 -17.37 -4.58
N PRO A 242 32.97 -16.51 -4.88
CA PRO A 242 34.00 -16.86 -5.85
C PRO A 242 34.88 -17.99 -5.29
N ASN A 243 35.23 -18.95 -6.14
CA ASN A 243 36.25 -19.94 -5.83
C ASN A 243 37.66 -19.32 -5.90
N LYS A 244 38.69 -20.12 -5.60
CA LYS A 244 40.11 -19.69 -5.64
C LYS A 244 40.58 -19.13 -7.00
N LYS A 245 39.84 -19.37 -8.09
CA LYS A 245 40.11 -18.85 -9.44
C LYS A 245 39.24 -17.65 -9.81
N GLY A 246 38.48 -17.09 -8.86
CA GLY A 246 37.56 -15.98 -9.10
C GLY A 246 36.31 -16.35 -9.92
N ARG A 247 36.01 -17.65 -10.10
CA ARG A 247 34.81 -18.14 -10.81
C ARG A 247 33.72 -18.51 -9.82
N MET A 248 32.51 -18.80 -10.29
CA MET A 248 31.41 -19.28 -9.43
C MET A 248 31.88 -20.49 -8.60
N GLY A 249 31.74 -20.36 -7.28
CA GLY A 249 32.05 -21.38 -6.29
C GLY A 249 30.78 -21.88 -5.62
N GLU A 250 30.77 -21.88 -4.29
CA GLU A 250 29.61 -22.29 -3.50
C GLU A 250 28.45 -21.29 -3.66
N ARG A 251 27.25 -21.81 -3.82
CA ARG A 251 26.03 -20.99 -3.88
C ARG A 251 25.74 -20.41 -2.51
N ILE A 252 25.49 -19.11 -2.44
CA ILE A 252 24.98 -18.46 -1.24
C ILE A 252 23.55 -18.96 -1.02
N ASP A 253 23.31 -19.55 0.14
CA ASP A 253 21.97 -20.04 0.51
C ASP A 253 21.00 -18.85 0.59
N VAL A 254 19.85 -19.00 -0.05
CA VAL A 254 18.77 -18.01 -0.07
C VAL A 254 18.18 -17.78 1.32
N SER A 255 18.30 -18.73 2.24
CA SER A 255 17.91 -18.55 3.65
C SER A 255 18.95 -17.80 4.48
N SER A 256 20.19 -17.67 3.98
CA SER A 256 21.29 -17.11 4.77
C SER A 256 21.27 -15.59 4.84
N TYR A 257 20.67 -14.91 3.86
CA TYR A 257 20.71 -13.45 3.76
C TYR A 257 19.34 -12.79 3.84
N PHE A 258 19.34 -11.55 4.34
CA PHE A 258 18.22 -10.64 4.19
C PHE A 258 18.26 -9.97 2.81
N ALA A 259 19.36 -9.25 2.51
CA ALA A 259 19.52 -8.55 1.24
C ALA A 259 20.96 -8.65 0.69
N ILE A 260 21.12 -8.47 -0.61
CA ILE A 260 22.42 -8.39 -1.29
C ILE A 260 22.39 -7.15 -2.19
N TYR A 261 23.44 -6.32 -2.12
CA TYR A 261 23.62 -5.19 -3.03
C TYR A 261 24.92 -5.34 -3.81
N ASP A 262 24.85 -5.41 -5.14
CA ASP A 262 26.00 -5.62 -6.04
C ASP A 262 26.74 -4.33 -6.42
N GLY A 263 26.20 -3.17 -6.00
CA GLY A 263 26.65 -1.83 -6.39
C GLY A 263 25.71 -1.13 -7.38
N LYS A 264 24.69 -1.82 -7.90
CA LYS A 264 23.71 -1.29 -8.84
C LYS A 264 22.28 -1.66 -8.46
N GLN A 265 22.07 -2.92 -8.09
CA GLN A 265 20.78 -3.51 -7.81
C GLN A 265 20.76 -4.25 -6.48
N TRP A 266 19.57 -4.28 -5.89
CA TRP A 266 19.29 -4.97 -4.66
C TRP A 266 18.59 -6.30 -4.94
N ALA A 267 18.85 -7.30 -4.11
CA ALA A 267 18.11 -8.55 -4.10
C ALA A 267 17.75 -8.95 -2.66
N VAL A 268 16.59 -9.57 -2.48
CA VAL A 268 16.10 -10.12 -1.20
C VAL A 268 15.88 -11.62 -1.33
N ALA A 269 16.00 -12.33 -0.21
CA ALA A 269 15.64 -13.74 -0.14
C ALA A 269 14.14 -13.97 -0.42
N GLN A 270 13.83 -14.99 -1.24
CA GLN A 270 12.47 -15.47 -1.51
C GLN A 270 12.48 -16.99 -1.78
N GLU A 271 11.98 -17.77 -0.82
CA GLU A 271 11.89 -19.24 -0.89
C GLU A 271 13.20 -19.92 -1.36
N SER A 272 13.26 -20.31 -2.64
CA SER A 272 14.38 -21.03 -3.27
C SER A 272 15.29 -20.15 -4.14
N ARG A 273 15.01 -18.84 -4.20
CA ARG A 273 15.65 -17.88 -5.12
C ARG A 273 15.82 -16.49 -4.49
N ALA A 274 16.54 -15.62 -5.19
CA ALA A 274 16.54 -14.20 -4.89
C ALA A 274 15.51 -13.47 -5.76
N ALA A 275 14.76 -12.55 -5.17
CA ALA A 275 13.95 -11.57 -5.88
C ALA A 275 14.69 -10.24 -5.98
N LEU A 276 14.56 -9.56 -7.12
CA LEU A 276 15.05 -8.19 -7.27
C LEU A 276 14.26 -7.27 -6.33
N MET A 277 14.97 -6.48 -5.54
CA MET A 277 14.38 -5.34 -4.86
C MET A 277 14.64 -4.08 -5.69
N HIS A 278 13.72 -3.12 -5.61
CA HIS A 278 13.92 -1.81 -6.19
C HIS A 278 13.75 -0.72 -5.13
N TYR A 279 14.56 0.33 -5.23
CA TYR A 279 14.50 1.49 -4.35
C TYR A 279 13.90 2.66 -5.12
N LYS A 280 12.73 3.14 -4.69
CA LYS A 280 12.01 4.22 -5.36
C LYS A 280 11.36 5.13 -4.32
N ASN A 281 11.47 6.44 -4.53
CA ASN A 281 10.85 7.47 -3.68
C ASN A 281 11.17 7.29 -2.17
N GLY A 282 12.39 6.86 -1.84
CA GLY A 282 12.78 6.66 -0.45
C GLY A 282 12.37 5.31 0.16
N GLU A 283 11.74 4.42 -0.61
CA GLU A 283 11.23 3.14 -0.10
C GLU A 283 11.87 1.96 -0.85
N PHE A 284 12.00 0.84 -0.14
CA PHE A 284 12.44 -0.44 -0.71
C PHE A 284 11.23 -1.31 -1.01
N PHE A 285 11.20 -1.87 -2.21
CA PHE A 285 10.13 -2.72 -2.67
C PHE A 285 10.67 -4.05 -3.21
N ALA A 286 9.87 -5.11 -3.13
CA ALA A 286 10.18 -6.40 -3.74
C ALA A 286 8.89 -7.14 -4.10
N ALA A 287 8.94 -7.92 -5.17
CA ALA A 287 7.87 -8.86 -5.48
C ALA A 287 7.90 -10.04 -4.49
N LYS A 288 6.81 -10.28 -3.76
CA LYS A 288 6.67 -11.41 -2.83
C LYS A 288 5.32 -12.09 -2.97
N ASP A 289 5.32 -13.40 -2.80
CA ASP A 289 4.11 -14.21 -2.74
C ASP A 289 3.47 -14.03 -1.36
N LEU A 290 2.25 -13.50 -1.32
CA LEU A 290 1.47 -13.30 -0.11
C LEU A 290 0.05 -13.86 -0.30
N THR A 291 -0.65 -14.11 0.80
CA THR A 291 -2.06 -14.49 0.78
C THR A 291 -2.92 -13.24 0.94
N GLY A 292 -3.78 -12.89 -0.03
CA GLY A 292 -4.66 -11.71 0.12
C GLY A 292 -5.68 -11.84 1.25
N LEU A 293 -6.44 -10.77 1.53
CA LEU A 293 -7.64 -10.85 2.36
C LEU A 293 -8.87 -10.99 1.45
N ALA A 294 -9.53 -12.15 1.49
CA ALA A 294 -10.69 -12.42 0.66
C ALA A 294 -12.02 -11.94 1.25
N ASN A 295 -12.97 -11.86 0.32
CA ASN A 295 -14.39 -11.47 0.33
C ASN A 295 -15.31 -12.00 1.46
N ASN A 296 -14.79 -12.53 2.57
CA ASN A 296 -15.55 -12.74 3.82
C ASN A 296 -15.46 -11.53 4.77
N ALA A 297 -15.06 -10.37 4.27
CA ALA A 297 -14.91 -9.15 5.06
C ALA A 297 -16.18 -8.82 5.87
N GLY A 298 -17.40 -9.08 5.37
CA GLY A 298 -18.62 -8.91 6.17
C GLY A 298 -18.67 -9.74 7.47
N ALA A 299 -18.09 -10.95 7.48
CA ALA A 299 -18.02 -11.82 8.66
C ALA A 299 -16.72 -11.61 9.48
N MET A 300 -15.61 -11.26 8.83
CA MET A 300 -14.33 -10.98 9.49
C MET A 300 -14.27 -9.58 10.14
N MET A 301 -14.94 -8.59 9.57
CA MET A 301 -15.03 -7.22 10.10
C MET A 301 -15.84 -7.15 11.41
N LEU A 302 -16.61 -8.20 11.75
CA LEU A 302 -17.26 -8.35 13.06
C LEU A 302 -16.35 -9.03 14.11
N GLY A 303 -15.18 -9.55 13.72
CA GLY A 303 -14.34 -10.44 14.55
C GLY A 303 -13.05 -9.85 15.13
N GLY A 304 -12.75 -8.56 14.93
CA GLY A 304 -11.75 -7.82 15.73
C GLY A 304 -10.25 -8.12 15.52
N LEU A 305 -9.84 -9.01 14.60
CA LEU A 305 -8.41 -9.33 14.41
C LEU A 305 -7.74 -8.43 13.34
N VAL A 306 -6.55 -7.90 13.64
CA VAL A 306 -5.55 -7.34 12.69
C VAL A 306 -4.20 -7.90 13.12
N GLY A 307 -3.34 -8.13 12.14
CA GLY A 307 -1.90 -8.28 12.33
C GLY A 307 -1.28 -9.40 11.52
N THR A 308 -2.09 -10.27 10.93
CA THR A 308 -1.62 -11.36 10.07
C THR A 308 -2.53 -11.47 8.86
N LEU A 309 -1.99 -11.96 7.75
CA LEU A 309 -2.75 -12.49 6.62
C LEU A 309 -3.58 -13.67 7.15
N ILE A 310 -4.71 -13.41 7.84
CA ILE A 310 -5.52 -14.47 8.45
C ILE A 310 -6.28 -15.16 7.33
N SER A 311 -5.81 -16.37 7.02
CA SER A 311 -6.48 -17.32 6.15
C SER A 311 -7.81 -17.77 6.78
N SER A 312 -8.91 -17.18 6.37
CA SER A 312 -10.20 -17.89 6.43
C SER A 312 -11.16 -17.43 5.34
N GLY A 313 -11.03 -18.09 4.19
CA GLY A 313 -12.04 -18.12 3.14
C GLY A 313 -11.51 -17.70 1.78
N ARG A 314 -10.85 -18.63 1.06
CA ARG A 314 -10.48 -18.52 -0.36
C ARG A 314 -9.96 -17.13 -0.78
N ALA A 315 -8.97 -16.61 -0.07
CA ALA A 315 -8.07 -15.62 -0.65
C ALA A 315 -7.09 -16.34 -1.56
N GLY A 316 -6.93 -15.84 -2.78
CA GLY A 316 -5.89 -16.36 -3.66
C GLY A 316 -4.52 -16.00 -3.08
N HIS A 317 -3.62 -16.99 -2.99
CA HIS A 317 -2.20 -16.67 -3.03
C HIS A 317 -1.94 -15.84 -4.30
N GLY A 318 -1.24 -14.73 -4.16
CA GLY A 318 -0.94 -13.82 -5.25
C GLY A 318 0.47 -13.29 -5.13
N LEU A 319 1.01 -12.83 -6.26
CA LEU A 319 2.27 -12.11 -6.25
C LEU A 319 1.97 -10.63 -6.02
N TYR A 320 2.61 -10.02 -5.04
CA TYR A 320 2.45 -8.61 -4.71
C TYR A 320 3.78 -7.91 -4.86
N ASP A 321 3.73 -6.68 -5.35
CA ASP A 321 4.76 -5.71 -5.04
C ASP A 321 4.57 -5.31 -3.58
N THR A 322 5.61 -5.47 -2.78
CA THR A 322 5.58 -5.28 -1.33
C THR A 322 6.56 -4.22 -0.92
N LYS A 323 6.17 -3.35 0.01
CA LYS A 323 6.98 -2.26 0.58
C LYS A 323 7.59 -2.74 1.89
N PHE A 324 8.91 -2.62 2.04
CA PHE A 324 9.59 -2.96 3.28
C PHE A 324 9.34 -1.87 4.35
N ASP A 325 8.79 -2.27 5.50
CA ASP A 325 8.58 -1.41 6.66
C ASP A 325 9.71 -1.63 7.70
N PRO A 326 10.57 -0.62 7.92
CA PRO A 326 11.72 -0.79 8.80
C PRO A 326 11.35 -0.86 10.29
N LEU A 327 10.14 -0.46 10.67
CA LEU A 327 9.68 -0.54 12.07
C LEU A 327 9.22 -1.95 12.42
N THR A 328 8.45 -2.59 11.54
CA THR A 328 7.99 -3.98 11.73
C THR A 328 9.01 -5.00 11.26
N LYS A 329 9.99 -4.59 10.44
CA LYS A 329 10.98 -5.45 9.78
C LYS A 329 10.37 -6.43 8.78
N GLU A 330 9.20 -6.08 8.24
CA GLU A 330 8.43 -6.94 7.34
C GLU A 330 8.17 -6.26 5.99
N PHE A 331 7.83 -7.08 4.99
CA PHE A 331 7.36 -6.60 3.69
C PHE A 331 5.83 -6.57 3.70
N MET A 332 5.25 -5.38 3.56
CA MET A 332 3.82 -5.14 3.54
C MET A 332 3.30 -5.12 2.10
N PRO A 333 2.13 -5.72 1.81
CA PRO A 333 1.57 -5.68 0.46
C PRO A 333 1.28 -4.24 0.03
N PHE A 334 1.76 -3.84 -1.15
CA PHE A 334 1.55 -2.50 -1.71
C PHE A 334 0.68 -2.51 -2.97
N LYS A 335 0.90 -3.48 -3.86
CA LYS A 335 0.13 -3.64 -5.09
C LYS A 335 0.11 -5.09 -5.54
N ARG A 336 -1.01 -5.58 -6.05
CA ARG A 336 -1.07 -6.92 -6.65
C ARG A 336 -0.48 -6.94 -8.06
N LEU A 337 0.37 -7.92 -8.33
CA LEU A 337 1.05 -8.14 -9.61
C LEU A 337 0.49 -9.34 -10.38
N GLN A 338 0.10 -10.41 -9.69
CA GLN A 338 -0.48 -11.64 -10.30
C GLN A 338 -1.58 -12.25 -9.44
#